data_AF-A0A955Y219-F1
#
_entry.id   AF-A0A955Y219-F1
#
_cell.length_a   1.000
_cell.length_b   1.000
_cell.length_c   1.000
_cell.angle_alpha   90.00
_cell.angle_beta   90.00
_cell.angle_gamma   90.00
#
_symmetry.space_group_name_H-M   'P 1'
#
loop_
_entity.id
_entity.type
_entity.pdbx_description
1 polymer ?
#
loop_
_entity_poly.entity_id
_entity_poly.type
_entity_poly.pdbx_seq_one_letter_code
_entity_poly.pdbx_strand_id
1 'polypeptide(L)'
;MIGCTTDGECSSALAFQEDSVVVVLFAGDGITAKASVARGLAADLDGAVARAVDALGAPGPLTVALSESMGVSGAVLVDALDRHLQNTLVVGGTAGDQWRFEGTHQLFGREVLTDSVVLLTFHGDFAVSVGVESGWCPMGRRAKVTRAEGAQLLELDGQPALEVFRATFGSHIAPTPEHPFAVFDGSDRFYLRAPFPHLFENGAIQLAGDIPEGAEVQLTEAGRDQILDGARSAVRSARASFPGEQPTGLLVFSCAARKQVLGSRTAEELDALQADGLDVDVAGFYTYGEIGPLVTGGATRFHNETVVAVLVGR
;
A
#
# COMPACT_ATOMS: atom_id res chain seq x y z
N MET A 1 -6.95 10.61 -17.88
CA MET A 1 -5.76 9.77 -17.64
C MET A 1 -5.12 10.25 -16.36
N ILE A 2 -4.84 9.31 -15.45
CA ILE A 2 -4.01 9.54 -14.26
C ILE A 2 -2.86 8.52 -14.28
N GLY A 3 -1.81 8.75 -13.50
CA GLY A 3 -0.70 7.81 -13.35
C GLY A 3 0.30 8.28 -12.28
N CYS A 4 1.38 7.53 -12.10
CA CYS A 4 2.51 7.91 -11.25
C CYS A 4 3.79 7.22 -11.71
N THR A 5 4.93 7.66 -11.18
CA THR A 5 6.18 6.87 -11.22
C THR A 5 6.07 5.70 -10.24
N THR A 6 6.84 4.65 -10.49
CA THR A 6 6.68 3.30 -9.92
C THR A 6 8.03 2.71 -9.56
N ASP A 7 8.03 1.55 -8.90
CA ASP A 7 9.21 0.72 -8.67
C ASP A 7 9.25 -0.53 -9.57
N GLY A 8 8.78 -0.38 -10.81
CA GLY A 8 8.57 -1.47 -11.75
C GLY A 8 7.10 -1.81 -11.91
N GLU A 9 6.80 -2.50 -13.01
CA GLU A 9 5.44 -2.77 -13.47
C GLU A 9 5.20 -4.28 -13.58
N CYS A 10 3.93 -4.68 -13.58
CA CYS A 10 3.53 -6.04 -13.92
C CYS A 10 2.31 -6.07 -14.83
N SER A 11 2.26 -7.06 -15.72
CA SER A 11 1.07 -7.36 -16.51
C SER A 11 1.04 -8.82 -16.96
N SER A 12 -0.14 -9.36 -17.29
CA SER A 12 -0.27 -10.70 -17.90
C SER A 12 0.54 -10.86 -19.20
N ALA A 13 0.82 -9.75 -19.91
CA ALA A 13 1.52 -9.80 -21.19
C ALA A 13 3.05 -9.89 -21.05
N LEU A 14 3.63 -9.20 -20.07
CA LEU A 14 5.10 -9.05 -19.94
C LEU A 14 5.65 -9.52 -18.60
N ALA A 15 4.81 -10.07 -17.73
CA ALA A 15 5.14 -10.34 -16.33
C ALA A 15 5.70 -9.10 -15.62
N PHE A 16 6.63 -9.29 -14.68
CA PHE A 16 7.37 -8.20 -14.04
C PHE A 16 8.35 -7.56 -15.03
N GLN A 17 8.38 -6.22 -15.07
CA GLN A 17 9.30 -5.42 -15.87
C GLN A 17 9.84 -4.22 -15.09
N GLU A 18 11.02 -3.77 -15.46
CA GLU A 18 11.61 -2.48 -15.08
C GLU A 18 11.83 -1.66 -16.35
N ASP A 19 12.04 -0.34 -16.21
CA ASP A 19 12.19 0.60 -17.33
C ASP A 19 11.04 0.52 -18.35
N SER A 20 9.82 0.33 -17.84
CA SER A 20 8.64 0.07 -18.65
C SER A 20 7.49 1.03 -18.31
N VAL A 21 6.39 0.92 -19.06
CA VAL A 21 5.15 1.64 -18.78
C VAL A 21 3.99 0.67 -18.92
N VAL A 22 3.21 0.52 -17.86
CA VAL A 22 1.92 -0.19 -17.91
C VAL A 22 0.79 0.82 -18.06
N VAL A 23 -0.12 0.55 -19.00
CA VAL A 23 -1.32 1.36 -19.23
C VAL A 23 -2.54 0.49 -19.03
N VAL A 24 -3.38 0.85 -18.06
CA VAL A 24 -4.62 0.13 -17.76
C VAL A 24 -5.80 0.92 -18.30
N LEU A 25 -6.61 0.27 -19.14
CA LEU A 25 -7.84 0.82 -19.68
C LEU A 25 -9.03 0.07 -19.08
N PHE A 26 -9.89 0.79 -18.36
CA PHE A 26 -11.18 0.29 -17.92
C PHE A 26 -12.25 0.64 -18.95
N ALA A 27 -12.96 -0.38 -19.44
CA ALA A 27 -14.04 -0.21 -20.40
C ALA A 27 -15.21 -1.15 -20.05
N GLY A 28 -16.43 -0.66 -20.20
CA GLY A 28 -17.64 -1.43 -19.97
C GLY A 28 -18.88 -0.56 -20.18
N ASP A 29 -19.99 -1.19 -20.57
CA ASP A 29 -21.25 -0.47 -20.76
C ASP A 29 -21.76 0.11 -19.44
N GLY A 30 -22.10 1.40 -19.45
CA GLY A 30 -22.59 2.10 -18.25
C GLY A 30 -21.53 2.42 -17.20
N ILE A 31 -20.26 2.09 -17.46
CA ILE A 31 -19.14 2.44 -16.59
C ILE A 31 -18.59 3.81 -16.99
N THR A 32 -18.46 4.70 -16.02
CA THR A 32 -17.79 5.99 -16.18
C THR A 32 -16.75 6.17 -15.10
N ALA A 33 -15.76 7.03 -15.33
CA ALA A 33 -14.79 7.38 -14.32
C ALA A 33 -14.50 8.88 -14.36
N LYS A 34 -14.30 9.48 -13.19
CA LYS A 34 -13.94 10.88 -13.04
C LYS A 34 -12.64 10.99 -12.27
N ALA A 35 -11.74 11.82 -12.79
CA ALA A 35 -10.45 12.07 -12.16
C ALA A 35 -10.43 13.43 -11.46
N SER A 36 -9.76 13.51 -10.33
CA SER A 36 -9.43 14.76 -9.64
C SER A 36 -8.02 14.68 -9.05
N VAL A 37 -7.59 15.77 -8.41
CA VAL A 37 -6.26 15.83 -7.82
C VAL A 37 -6.22 16.83 -6.67
N ALA A 38 -5.65 16.40 -5.55
CA ALA A 38 -5.28 17.27 -4.44
C ALA A 38 -3.83 17.73 -4.65
N ARG A 39 -3.58 19.03 -4.51
CA ARG A 39 -2.26 19.65 -4.68
C ARG A 39 -1.91 20.43 -3.41
N GLY A 40 -0.61 20.57 -3.12
CA GLY A 40 -0.17 21.37 -1.98
C GLY A 40 -0.41 20.62 -0.66
N LEU A 41 -0.22 19.30 -0.64
CA LEU A 41 -0.51 18.46 0.53
C LEU A 41 0.30 18.90 1.74
N ALA A 42 1.57 19.27 1.55
CA ALA A 42 2.44 19.74 2.63
C ALA A 42 1.92 21.02 3.31
N ALA A 43 1.14 21.85 2.60
CA ALA A 43 0.62 23.10 3.13
C ALA A 43 -0.77 22.95 3.79
N ASP A 44 -1.67 22.18 3.17
CA ASP A 44 -3.05 22.00 3.60
C ASP A 44 -3.57 20.63 3.13
N LEU A 45 -3.09 19.55 3.75
CA LEU A 45 -3.43 18.18 3.36
C LEU A 45 -4.94 17.95 3.38
N ASP A 46 -5.60 18.23 4.51
CA ASP A 46 -7.02 17.93 4.69
C ASP A 46 -7.89 18.76 3.74
N GLY A 47 -7.66 20.06 3.64
CA GLY A 47 -8.42 20.92 2.73
C GLY A 47 -8.14 20.59 1.26
N ALA A 48 -6.92 20.21 0.90
CA ALA A 48 -6.59 19.78 -0.46
C ALA A 48 -7.32 18.48 -0.84
N VAL A 49 -7.34 17.49 0.06
CA VAL A 49 -8.09 16.25 -0.14
C VAL A 49 -9.59 16.53 -0.23
N ALA A 50 -10.16 17.33 0.68
CA ALA A 50 -11.58 17.69 0.65
C ALA A 50 -11.99 18.30 -0.70
N ARG A 51 -11.23 19.29 -1.20
CA ARG A 51 -11.49 19.93 -2.50
C ARG A 51 -11.40 18.96 -3.67
N ALA A 52 -10.44 18.03 -3.62
CA ALA A 52 -10.28 17.02 -4.67
C ALA A 52 -11.44 16.02 -4.67
N VAL A 53 -11.93 15.63 -3.48
CA VAL A 53 -13.08 14.74 -3.33
C VAL A 53 -14.37 15.42 -3.78
N ASP A 54 -14.60 16.68 -3.38
CA ASP A 54 -15.72 17.48 -3.88
C ASP A 54 -15.74 17.57 -5.41
N ALA A 55 -14.55 17.70 -6.03
CA ALA A 55 -14.42 17.73 -7.47
C ALA A 55 -14.76 16.38 -8.14
N LEU A 56 -14.72 15.24 -7.43
CA LEU A 56 -15.18 13.95 -7.94
C LEU A 56 -16.72 13.88 -8.01
N GLY A 57 -17.42 14.63 -7.16
CA GLY A 57 -18.88 14.67 -7.13
C GLY A 57 -19.46 13.48 -6.36
N ALA A 58 -20.39 12.73 -6.96
CA ALA A 58 -21.05 11.62 -6.29
C ALA A 58 -20.04 10.49 -5.94
N PRO A 59 -20.21 9.80 -4.81
CA PRO A 59 -19.39 8.63 -4.48
C PRO A 59 -19.62 7.51 -5.50
N GLY A 60 -18.62 6.64 -5.63
CA GLY A 60 -18.65 5.47 -6.51
C GLY A 60 -18.17 4.22 -5.77
N PRO A 61 -18.40 3.01 -6.29
CA PRO A 61 -17.96 1.78 -5.63
C PRO A 61 -16.44 1.68 -5.44
N LEU A 62 -15.64 2.35 -6.28
CA LEU A 62 -14.17 2.26 -6.27
C LEU A 62 -13.54 3.63 -6.54
N THR A 63 -12.53 4.00 -5.74
CA THR A 63 -11.59 5.09 -6.03
C THR A 63 -10.16 4.57 -5.99
N VAL A 64 -9.42 4.79 -7.07
CA VAL A 64 -7.98 4.56 -7.12
C VAL A 64 -7.26 5.85 -6.73
N ALA A 65 -6.38 5.79 -5.73
CA ALA A 65 -5.56 6.89 -5.25
C ALA A 65 -4.08 6.63 -5.53
N LEU A 66 -3.45 7.53 -6.31
CA LEU A 66 -2.02 7.49 -6.58
C LEU A 66 -1.37 8.74 -5.97
N SER A 67 -0.63 8.56 -4.89
CA SER A 67 -0.06 9.68 -4.14
C SER A 67 1.43 9.82 -4.33
N GLU A 68 1.97 10.95 -3.90
CA GLU A 68 3.39 11.09 -3.58
C GLU A 68 3.79 10.22 -2.38
N SER A 69 5.09 10.06 -2.15
CA SER A 69 5.66 9.10 -1.19
C SER A 69 6.69 9.68 -0.21
N MET A 70 7.04 10.97 -0.30
CA MET A 70 8.20 11.53 0.41
C MET A 70 7.97 12.88 1.10
N GLY A 71 6.91 13.60 0.77
CA GLY A 71 6.58 14.91 1.32
C GLY A 71 5.72 14.82 2.57
N VAL A 72 4.56 14.17 2.47
CA VAL A 72 3.61 13.99 3.58
C VAL A 72 3.53 12.53 4.05
N SER A 73 3.10 12.34 5.30
CA SER A 73 2.84 11.00 5.83
C SER A 73 1.72 10.31 5.06
N GLY A 74 2.01 9.13 4.50
CA GLY A 74 1.01 8.30 3.83
C GLY A 74 -0.16 7.89 4.74
N ALA A 75 0.11 7.68 6.03
CA ALA A 75 -0.94 7.37 7.01
C ALA A 75 -1.90 8.55 7.19
N VAL A 76 -1.37 9.76 7.39
CA VAL A 76 -2.19 10.99 7.51
C VAL A 76 -2.98 11.28 6.23
N LEU A 77 -2.36 11.04 5.06
CA LEU A 77 -3.05 11.18 3.78
C LEU A 77 -4.22 10.19 3.65
N VAL A 78 -4.01 8.92 3.98
CA VAL A 78 -5.07 7.91 3.93
C VAL A 78 -6.17 8.20 4.93
N ASP A 79 -5.85 8.67 6.14
CA ASP A 79 -6.86 9.10 7.12
C ASP A 79 -7.71 10.27 6.61
N ALA A 80 -7.13 11.18 5.83
CA ALA A 80 -7.90 12.23 5.16
C ALA A 80 -8.77 11.68 4.03
N LEU A 81 -8.23 10.78 3.19
CA LEU A 81 -9.01 10.13 2.13
C LEU A 81 -10.19 9.35 2.71
N ASP A 82 -9.99 8.56 3.76
CA ASP A 82 -11.04 7.76 4.41
C ASP A 82 -12.16 8.62 5.01
N ARG A 83 -11.80 9.77 5.61
CA ARG A 83 -12.77 10.74 6.14
C ARG A 83 -13.66 11.36 5.06
N HIS A 84 -13.10 11.66 3.88
CA HIS A 84 -13.81 12.37 2.81
C HIS A 84 -14.48 11.43 1.79
N LEU A 85 -13.93 10.24 1.55
CA LEU A 85 -14.45 9.23 0.60
C LEU A 85 -15.29 8.14 1.28
N GLN A 86 -16.15 8.54 2.22
CA GLN A 86 -17.01 7.59 2.94
C GLN A 86 -17.88 6.76 1.96
N ASN A 87 -18.07 5.48 2.28
CA ASN A 87 -18.83 4.52 1.45
C ASN A 87 -18.24 4.23 0.07
N THR A 88 -16.96 4.53 -0.14
CA THR A 88 -16.20 4.18 -1.35
C THR A 88 -15.05 3.27 -0.97
N LEU A 89 -14.81 2.20 -1.73
CA LEU A 89 -13.57 1.44 -1.57
C LEU A 89 -12.41 2.28 -2.13
N VAL A 90 -11.47 2.67 -1.26
CA VAL A 90 -10.25 3.38 -1.67
C VAL A 90 -9.09 2.40 -1.72
N VAL A 91 -8.44 2.32 -2.87
CA VAL A 91 -7.26 1.47 -3.11
C VAL A 91 -6.20 2.25 -3.86
N GLY A 92 -4.98 1.74 -3.88
CA GLY A 92 -3.90 2.30 -4.69
C GLY A 92 -2.56 2.19 -4.00
N GLY A 93 -1.72 3.18 -4.22
CA GLY A 93 -0.42 3.25 -3.56
C GLY A 93 0.33 4.53 -3.85
N THR A 94 1.43 4.69 -3.14
CA THR A 94 2.33 5.82 -3.29
C THR A 94 3.32 5.55 -4.42
N ALA A 95 3.67 6.61 -5.14
CA ALA A 95 4.59 6.57 -6.25
C ALA A 95 6.00 6.09 -5.81
N GLY A 96 6.72 5.43 -6.73
CA GLY A 96 8.08 4.94 -6.53
C GLY A 96 9.07 5.59 -7.50
N ASP A 97 10.37 5.32 -7.30
CA ASP A 97 11.46 5.78 -8.17
C ASP A 97 12.64 4.81 -8.25
N GLN A 98 12.36 3.52 -8.35
CA GLN A 98 13.35 2.44 -8.47
C GLN A 98 14.31 2.37 -7.28
N TRP A 99 13.75 2.41 -6.07
CA TRP A 99 14.42 2.32 -4.78
C TRP A 99 15.45 3.42 -4.51
N ARG A 100 15.38 4.55 -5.24
CA ARG A 100 16.31 5.67 -5.09
C ARG A 100 15.92 6.62 -3.96
N PHE A 101 14.62 6.81 -3.73
CA PHE A 101 14.08 7.75 -2.74
C PHE A 101 14.58 9.20 -2.96
N GLU A 102 14.66 9.63 -4.22
CA GLU A 102 15.13 10.94 -4.64
C GLU A 102 14.00 11.85 -5.14
N GLY A 103 13.01 11.29 -5.83
CA GLY A 103 11.91 12.06 -6.42
C GLY A 103 10.81 11.18 -7.03
N THR A 104 9.56 11.41 -6.65
CA THR A 104 8.41 10.71 -7.23
C THR A 104 7.40 11.68 -7.84
N HIS A 105 6.67 11.22 -8.84
CA HIS A 105 5.75 12.06 -9.60
C HIS A 105 4.39 11.41 -9.80
N GLN A 106 3.35 12.24 -9.83
CA GLN A 106 2.00 11.87 -10.24
C GLN A 106 1.68 12.50 -11.59
N LEU A 107 0.82 11.86 -12.36
CA LEU A 107 0.37 12.32 -13.67
C LEU A 107 -1.13 12.63 -13.60
N PHE A 108 -1.51 13.84 -14.03
CA PHE A 108 -2.91 14.24 -14.17
C PHE A 108 -3.12 14.88 -15.54
N GLY A 109 -3.72 14.12 -16.46
CA GLY A 109 -3.87 14.56 -17.85
C GLY A 109 -2.53 14.78 -18.54
N ARG A 110 -2.11 16.05 -18.66
CA ARG A 110 -0.83 16.45 -19.29
C ARG A 110 0.16 17.04 -18.28
N GLU A 111 -0.21 17.08 -17.00
CA GLU A 111 0.60 17.64 -15.93
C GLU A 111 1.41 16.53 -15.25
N VAL A 112 2.67 16.85 -14.94
CA VAL A 112 3.53 16.09 -14.02
C VAL A 112 3.55 16.84 -12.71
N LEU A 113 3.22 16.16 -11.62
CA LEU A 113 2.95 16.75 -10.33
C LEU A 113 3.86 16.16 -9.25
N THR A 114 4.06 16.94 -8.20
CA THR A 114 4.66 16.58 -6.92
C THR A 114 3.75 17.13 -5.81
N ASP A 115 3.94 16.69 -4.56
CA ASP A 115 3.14 17.20 -3.42
C ASP A 115 1.62 17.09 -3.71
N SER A 116 1.23 15.90 -4.21
CA SER A 116 -0.10 15.66 -4.75
C SER A 116 -0.59 14.22 -4.57
N VAL A 117 -1.91 14.05 -4.62
CA VAL A 117 -2.55 12.75 -4.85
C VAL A 117 -3.56 12.90 -5.99
N VAL A 118 -3.47 12.01 -6.97
CA VAL A 118 -4.43 11.93 -8.07
C VAL A 118 -5.44 10.83 -7.76
N LEU A 119 -6.72 11.14 -7.97
CA LEU A 119 -7.84 10.25 -7.67
C LEU A 119 -8.56 9.91 -8.96
N LEU A 120 -9.01 8.67 -9.09
CA LEU A 120 -9.91 8.22 -10.15
C LEU A 120 -11.06 7.43 -9.52
N THR A 121 -12.24 8.02 -9.50
CA THR A 121 -13.46 7.37 -8.99
C THR A 121 -14.27 6.80 -10.14
N PHE A 122 -14.67 5.55 -10.00
CA PHE A 122 -15.47 4.82 -10.96
C PHE A 122 -16.94 4.80 -10.54
N HIS A 123 -17.84 4.88 -11.51
CA HIS A 123 -19.29 4.81 -11.33
C HIS A 123 -19.88 3.84 -12.35
N GLY A 124 -20.99 3.20 -11.98
CA GLY A 124 -21.70 2.24 -12.82
C GLY A 124 -22.04 0.98 -12.06
N ASP A 125 -22.64 0.03 -12.76
CA ASP A 125 -23.02 -1.28 -12.21
C ASP A 125 -21.91 -2.30 -12.50
N PHE A 126 -20.97 -2.39 -11.56
CA PHE A 126 -19.89 -3.37 -11.58
C PHE A 126 -19.55 -3.83 -10.17
N ALA A 127 -19.08 -5.07 -10.08
CA ALA A 127 -18.60 -5.69 -8.86
C ALA A 127 -17.13 -5.36 -8.64
N VAL A 128 -16.78 -5.06 -7.38
CA VAL A 128 -15.39 -4.88 -6.95
C VAL A 128 -15.18 -5.58 -5.62
N SER A 129 -14.01 -6.20 -5.45
CA SER A 129 -13.53 -6.65 -4.16
C SER A 129 -12.03 -6.44 -4.05
N VAL A 130 -11.53 -6.54 -2.81
CA VAL A 130 -10.12 -6.32 -2.51
C VAL A 130 -9.63 -7.37 -1.53
N GLY A 131 -8.40 -7.82 -1.74
CA GLY A 131 -7.62 -8.56 -0.77
C GLY A 131 -6.31 -7.85 -0.50
N VAL A 132 -5.91 -7.83 0.76
CA VAL A 132 -4.74 -7.09 1.25
C VAL A 132 -3.95 -8.03 2.15
N GLU A 133 -2.74 -8.40 1.75
CA GLU A 133 -1.90 -9.36 2.48
C GLU A 133 -0.41 -8.99 2.38
N SER A 134 0.34 -9.27 3.45
CA SER A 134 1.79 -9.07 3.48
C SER A 134 2.59 -10.38 3.39
N GLY A 135 2.16 -11.45 4.05
CA GLY A 135 2.98 -12.66 4.17
C GLY A 135 4.13 -12.56 5.19
N TRP A 136 4.33 -11.42 5.84
CA TRP A 136 5.20 -11.33 7.03
C TRP A 136 4.50 -11.88 8.25
N CYS A 137 5.26 -12.61 9.06
CA CYS A 137 4.76 -13.30 10.24
C CYS A 137 5.24 -12.59 11.51
N PRO A 138 4.33 -12.10 12.37
CA PRO A 138 4.69 -11.57 13.68
C PRO A 138 5.38 -12.60 14.57
N MET A 139 6.39 -12.13 15.31
CA MET A 139 7.21 -12.94 16.19
C MET A 139 7.33 -12.36 17.59
N GLY A 140 7.67 -13.24 18.53
CA GLY A 140 7.96 -12.85 19.91
C GLY A 140 6.75 -12.28 20.64
N ARG A 141 6.99 -11.47 21.68
CA ARG A 141 5.93 -10.81 22.44
C ARG A 141 5.55 -9.48 21.80
N ARG A 142 4.29 -9.07 21.96
CA ARG A 142 3.88 -7.69 21.70
C ARG A 142 4.60 -6.74 22.68
N ALA A 143 5.09 -5.63 22.16
CA ALA A 143 5.66 -4.52 22.93
C ALA A 143 4.84 -3.27 22.68
N LYS A 144 4.61 -2.46 23.72
CA LYS A 144 3.84 -1.23 23.59
C LYS A 144 4.72 -0.09 23.09
N VAL A 145 4.23 0.67 22.11
CA VAL A 145 4.84 1.94 21.70
C VAL A 145 4.65 2.96 22.82
N THR A 146 5.70 3.22 23.60
CA THR A 146 5.64 4.15 24.73
C THR A 146 6.02 5.56 24.35
N ARG A 147 6.83 5.74 23.28
CA ARG A 147 7.11 7.06 22.71
C ARG A 147 7.33 6.98 21.20
N ALA A 148 6.64 7.84 20.45
CA ALA A 148 6.75 7.97 19.00
C ALA A 148 6.53 9.43 18.55
N GLU A 149 7.26 9.87 17.53
CA GLU A 149 7.10 11.21 16.93
C GLU A 149 6.91 11.04 15.42
N GLY A 150 5.64 11.02 14.99
CA GLY A 150 5.28 10.71 13.60
C GLY A 150 5.80 9.33 13.18
N ALA A 151 6.73 9.30 12.23
CA ALA A 151 7.36 8.09 11.73
C ALA A 151 8.65 7.69 12.48
N GLN A 152 9.05 8.42 13.52
CA GLN A 152 10.15 8.02 14.41
C GLN A 152 9.62 7.17 15.56
N LEU A 153 10.07 5.92 15.63
CA LEU A 153 9.81 5.03 16.76
C LEU A 153 10.94 5.20 17.79
N LEU A 154 10.66 5.82 18.93
CA LEU A 154 11.66 6.13 19.94
C LEU A 154 11.75 5.05 21.02
N GLU A 155 10.61 4.65 21.58
CA GLU A 155 10.59 3.74 22.74
C GLU A 155 9.50 2.66 22.65
N LEU A 156 9.89 1.44 23.03
CA LEU A 156 9.05 0.26 23.19
C LEU A 156 9.15 -0.24 24.64
N ASP A 157 8.03 -0.39 25.34
CA ASP A 157 7.97 -0.79 26.75
C ASP A 157 8.91 0.05 27.67
N GLY A 158 9.12 1.32 27.36
CA GLY A 158 10.03 2.21 28.10
C GLY A 158 11.52 1.95 27.82
N GLN A 159 11.87 1.18 26.80
CA GLN A 159 13.23 0.96 26.33
C GLN A 159 13.44 1.57 24.93
N PRO A 160 14.65 2.02 24.57
CA PRO A 160 14.93 2.49 23.22
C PRO A 160 14.58 1.44 22.16
N ALA A 161 13.85 1.83 21.12
CA ALA A 161 13.34 0.91 20.11
C ALA A 161 14.44 0.09 19.42
N LEU A 162 15.59 0.72 19.14
CA LEU A 162 16.75 0.05 18.55
C LEU A 162 17.34 -1.03 19.48
N GLU A 163 17.28 -0.85 20.79
CA GLU A 163 17.76 -1.86 21.74
C GLU A 163 16.83 -3.08 21.77
N VAL A 164 15.50 -2.86 21.74
CA VAL A 164 14.51 -3.95 21.64
C VAL A 164 14.68 -4.74 20.34
N PHE A 165 14.91 -4.04 19.21
CA PHE A 165 15.21 -4.68 17.93
C PHE A 165 16.48 -5.55 18.03
N ARG A 166 17.59 -4.99 18.52
CA ARG A 166 18.88 -5.69 18.66
C ARG A 166 18.84 -6.83 19.68
N ALA A 167 18.03 -6.74 20.71
CA ALA A 167 17.83 -7.83 21.65
C ALA A 167 17.12 -9.03 21.00
N THR A 168 16.29 -8.78 19.98
CA THR A 168 15.56 -9.82 19.25
C THR A 168 16.39 -10.46 18.15
N PHE A 169 17.01 -9.66 17.28
CA PHE A 169 17.75 -10.17 16.11
C PHE A 169 19.27 -10.27 16.31
N GLY A 170 19.79 -9.72 17.40
CA GLY A 170 21.22 -9.56 17.63
C GLY A 170 21.76 -8.22 17.13
N SER A 171 22.85 -7.74 17.75
CA SER A 171 23.43 -6.41 17.49
C SER A 171 24.04 -6.22 16.10
N HIS A 172 24.25 -7.29 15.35
CA HIS A 172 24.84 -7.29 14.01
C HIS A 172 23.79 -7.18 12.89
N ILE A 173 22.50 -7.37 13.22
CA ILE A 173 21.39 -7.19 12.30
C ILE A 173 20.88 -5.76 12.42
N ALA A 174 20.79 -5.07 11.28
CA ALA A 174 20.20 -3.74 11.22
C ALA A 174 18.68 -3.84 11.02
N PRO A 175 17.89 -2.90 11.57
CA PRO A 175 16.50 -2.73 11.16
C PRO A 175 16.45 -2.48 9.65
N THR A 176 15.74 -3.34 8.94
CA THR A 176 15.65 -3.35 7.48
C THR A 176 14.24 -3.78 7.08
N PRO A 177 13.79 -3.54 5.83
CA PRO A 177 12.48 -3.98 5.35
C PRO A 177 12.25 -5.50 5.42
N GLU A 178 13.27 -6.31 5.66
CA GLU A 178 13.10 -7.74 5.96
C GLU A 178 12.44 -7.98 7.34
N HIS A 179 12.48 -6.97 8.21
CA HIS A 179 12.08 -7.04 9.62
C HIS A 179 11.20 -5.85 10.04
N PRO A 180 10.06 -5.59 9.39
CA PRO A 180 9.17 -4.51 9.77
C PRO A 180 8.48 -4.79 11.12
N PHE A 181 7.80 -3.76 11.61
CA PHE A 181 6.93 -3.83 12.76
C PHE A 181 5.48 -4.10 12.32
N ALA A 182 4.90 -5.19 12.79
CA ALA A 182 3.45 -5.40 12.77
C ALA A 182 2.80 -4.53 13.85
N VAL A 183 1.91 -3.64 13.45
CA VAL A 183 1.22 -2.69 14.33
C VAL A 183 -0.21 -3.14 14.58
N PHE A 184 -0.55 -3.30 15.86
CA PHE A 184 -1.87 -3.67 16.35
C PHE A 184 -2.49 -2.47 17.07
N ASP A 185 -3.46 -1.84 16.41
CA ASP A 185 -4.17 -0.66 16.92
C ASP A 185 -5.60 -1.04 17.34
N GLY A 186 -5.71 -1.72 18.50
CA GLY A 186 -7.00 -2.10 19.10
C GLY A 186 -7.71 -3.29 18.46
N SER A 187 -7.05 -4.04 17.57
CA SER A 187 -7.56 -5.29 16.99
C SER A 187 -6.44 -6.34 16.86
N ASP A 188 -6.81 -7.61 16.63
CA ASP A 188 -5.82 -8.67 16.33
C ASP A 188 -5.32 -8.67 14.88
N ARG A 189 -5.86 -7.80 14.03
CA ARG A 189 -5.31 -7.55 12.70
C ARG A 189 -4.22 -6.49 12.80
N PHE A 190 -3.19 -6.64 11.97
CA PHE A 190 -2.06 -5.73 11.93
C PHE A 190 -1.85 -5.18 10.52
N TYR A 191 -1.16 -4.06 10.45
CA TYR A 191 -0.50 -3.54 9.26
C TYR A 191 0.98 -3.38 9.54
N LEU A 192 1.81 -3.23 8.50
CA LEU A 192 3.26 -3.14 8.66
C LEU A 192 3.79 -1.72 8.57
N ARG A 193 4.88 -1.48 9.31
CA ARG A 193 5.75 -0.31 9.18
C ARG A 193 7.19 -0.74 8.96
N ALA A 194 7.70 -0.45 7.78
CA ALA A 194 9.05 -0.83 7.37
C ALA A 194 10.08 0.17 7.94
N PRO A 195 11.18 -0.28 8.55
CA PRO A 195 12.26 0.61 8.94
C PRO A 195 13.07 1.05 7.72
N PHE A 196 13.49 2.31 7.69
CA PHE A 196 14.47 2.76 6.72
C PHE A 196 15.87 2.27 7.12
N PRO A 197 16.60 1.61 6.21
CA PRO A 197 17.97 1.20 6.49
C PRO A 197 18.84 2.39 6.91
N HIS A 198 19.67 2.17 7.94
CA HIS A 198 20.69 3.11 8.43
C HIS A 198 20.19 4.44 9.02
N LEU A 199 18.87 4.64 9.16
CA LEU A 199 18.29 5.82 9.82
C LEU A 199 17.92 5.49 11.28
N PHE A 200 18.96 5.31 12.11
CA PHE A 200 18.83 5.02 13.55
C PHE A 200 19.59 6.04 14.40
N GLU A 201 19.00 7.21 14.63
CA GLU A 201 19.63 8.27 15.43
C GLU A 201 19.22 8.15 16.90
N ASN A 202 20.18 8.26 17.82
CA ASN A 202 19.94 8.27 19.27
C ASN A 202 19.11 7.09 19.82
N GLY A 203 19.11 5.95 19.13
CA GLY A 203 18.35 4.75 19.52
C GLY A 203 16.91 4.70 19.00
N ALA A 204 16.45 5.72 18.27
CA ALA A 204 15.19 5.70 17.54
C ALA A 204 15.34 4.95 16.20
N ILE A 205 14.22 4.47 15.66
CA ILE A 205 14.13 3.84 14.34
C ILE A 205 13.20 4.68 13.46
N GLN A 206 13.71 5.15 12.33
CA GLN A 206 12.88 5.82 11.32
C GLN A 206 12.08 4.77 10.52
N LEU A 207 10.76 4.95 10.44
CA LEU A 207 9.84 4.07 9.72
C LEU A 207 9.31 4.73 8.44
N ALA A 208 8.80 3.91 7.52
CA ALA A 208 8.11 4.30 6.29
C ALA A 208 6.61 4.57 6.54
N GLY A 209 6.33 5.42 7.51
CA GLY A 209 4.98 5.83 7.90
C GLY A 209 4.84 5.99 9.40
N ASP A 210 3.82 6.74 9.81
CA ASP A 210 3.58 7.06 11.21
C ASP A 210 3.25 5.81 12.03
N ILE A 211 3.66 5.84 13.29
CA ILE A 211 3.40 4.78 14.28
C ILE A 211 2.69 5.39 15.50
N PRO A 212 1.46 4.94 15.84
CA PRO A 212 0.72 5.53 16.95
C PRO A 212 1.32 5.20 18.32
N GLU A 213 1.48 6.22 19.17
CA GLU A 213 1.75 5.99 20.60
C GLU A 213 0.60 5.19 21.25
N GLY A 214 0.96 4.24 22.10
CA GLY A 214 0.01 3.37 22.77
C GLY A 214 -0.38 2.11 22.00
N ALA A 215 -0.08 2.03 20.70
CA ALA A 215 -0.26 0.81 19.92
C ALA A 215 0.65 -0.32 20.44
N GLU A 216 0.26 -1.57 20.17
CA GLU A 216 1.13 -2.72 20.36
C GLU A 216 1.85 -3.04 19.05
N VAL A 217 3.11 -3.45 19.12
CA VAL A 217 3.87 -3.90 17.96
C VAL A 217 4.58 -5.23 18.18
N GLN A 218 4.79 -5.97 17.10
CA GLN A 218 5.69 -7.11 17.05
C GLN A 218 6.68 -6.94 15.91
N LEU A 219 7.90 -7.41 16.14
CA LEU A 219 8.83 -7.63 15.03
C LEU A 219 8.32 -8.78 14.19
N THR A 220 8.62 -8.75 12.90
CA THR A 220 8.19 -9.79 11.97
C THR A 220 9.36 -10.32 11.15
N GLU A 221 9.13 -11.44 10.48
CA GLU A 221 10.01 -11.96 9.44
C GLU A 221 9.18 -12.54 8.30
N ALA A 222 9.77 -12.58 7.11
CA ALA A 222 9.25 -13.35 6.00
C ALA A 222 10.38 -14.03 5.24
N GLY A 223 10.12 -15.27 4.80
CA GLY A 223 10.86 -15.88 3.70
C GLY A 223 10.15 -15.61 2.39
N ARG A 224 10.85 -15.85 1.28
CA ARG A 224 10.31 -15.62 -0.07
C ARG A 224 9.04 -16.42 -0.34
N ASP A 225 8.94 -17.65 0.17
CA ASP A 225 7.75 -18.47 -0.02
C ASP A 225 6.54 -17.90 0.74
N GLN A 226 6.74 -17.38 1.95
CA GLN A 226 5.66 -16.72 2.70
C GLN A 226 5.16 -15.45 1.99
N ILE A 227 6.05 -14.69 1.36
CA ILE A 227 5.68 -13.52 0.56
C ILE A 227 4.79 -13.93 -0.62
N LEU A 228 5.18 -14.97 -1.35
CA LEU A 228 4.39 -15.51 -2.47
C LEU A 228 3.06 -16.09 -2.01
N ASP A 229 3.03 -16.79 -0.88
CA ASP A 229 1.79 -17.29 -0.29
C ASP A 229 0.87 -16.15 0.19
N GLY A 230 1.45 -15.04 0.65
CA GLY A 230 0.71 -13.79 0.91
C GLY A 230 0.02 -13.27 -0.35
N ALA A 231 0.72 -13.26 -1.49
CA ALA A 231 0.13 -12.84 -2.78
C ALA A 231 -1.03 -13.76 -3.22
N ARG A 232 -0.88 -15.10 -3.07
CA ARG A 232 -1.99 -16.05 -3.29
C ARG A 232 -3.16 -15.76 -2.36
N SER A 233 -2.87 -15.48 -1.09
CA SER A 233 -3.88 -15.22 -0.06
C SER A 233 -4.65 -13.92 -0.33
N ALA A 234 -4.00 -12.88 -0.83
CA ALA A 234 -4.66 -11.63 -1.24
C ALA A 234 -5.74 -11.92 -2.29
N VAL A 235 -5.39 -12.66 -3.34
CA VAL A 235 -6.34 -12.99 -4.42
C VAL A 235 -7.45 -13.93 -3.94
N ARG A 236 -7.14 -14.92 -3.10
CA ARG A 236 -8.17 -15.78 -2.47
C ARG A 236 -9.15 -14.95 -1.65
N SER A 237 -8.65 -14.01 -0.85
CA SER A 237 -9.47 -13.11 -0.02
C SER A 237 -10.37 -12.23 -0.88
N ALA A 238 -9.80 -11.59 -1.91
CA ALA A 238 -10.57 -10.80 -2.87
C ALA A 238 -11.65 -11.64 -3.56
N ARG A 239 -11.32 -12.84 -4.02
CA ARG A 239 -12.26 -13.73 -4.71
C ARG A 239 -13.38 -14.22 -3.78
N ALA A 240 -13.06 -14.52 -2.53
CA ALA A 240 -14.03 -14.97 -1.54
C ALA A 240 -15.08 -13.89 -1.19
N SER A 241 -14.74 -12.61 -1.32
CA SER A 241 -15.64 -11.48 -1.08
C SER A 241 -16.17 -10.82 -2.36
N PHE A 242 -15.88 -11.37 -3.55
CA PHE A 242 -16.33 -10.81 -4.83
C PHE A 242 -17.86 -10.93 -4.97
N PRO A 243 -18.58 -9.81 -5.11
CA PRO A 243 -20.05 -9.83 -5.10
C PRO A 243 -20.69 -10.16 -6.46
N GLY A 244 -19.90 -10.17 -7.54
CA GLY A 244 -20.35 -10.44 -8.90
C GLY A 244 -20.35 -11.92 -9.27
N GLU A 245 -20.70 -12.21 -10.53
CA GLU A 245 -20.65 -13.57 -11.08
C GLU A 245 -19.20 -14.04 -11.23
N GLN A 246 -18.37 -13.27 -11.94
CA GLN A 246 -16.95 -13.56 -12.15
C GLN A 246 -16.12 -12.27 -12.35
N PRO A 247 -14.90 -12.22 -11.78
CA PRO A 247 -13.98 -11.14 -12.07
C PRO A 247 -13.53 -11.19 -13.54
N THR A 248 -13.31 -10.02 -14.14
CA THR A 248 -12.80 -9.87 -15.51
C THR A 248 -11.41 -9.23 -15.55
N GLY A 249 -10.92 -8.73 -14.42
CA GLY A 249 -9.58 -8.15 -14.32
C GLY A 249 -9.09 -8.09 -12.88
N LEU A 250 -7.76 -8.03 -12.73
CA LEU A 250 -7.06 -7.88 -11.47
C LEU A 250 -6.10 -6.68 -11.55
N LEU A 251 -6.37 -5.65 -10.75
CA LEU A 251 -5.46 -4.52 -10.56
C LEU A 251 -4.61 -4.76 -9.30
N VAL A 252 -3.29 -4.55 -9.41
CA VAL A 252 -2.34 -4.88 -8.34
C VAL A 252 -1.49 -3.68 -7.96
N PHE A 253 -1.36 -3.46 -6.65
CA PHE A 253 -0.38 -2.55 -6.06
C PHE A 253 0.46 -3.37 -5.07
N SER A 254 1.73 -3.60 -5.38
CA SER A 254 2.63 -4.44 -4.55
C SER A 254 3.76 -3.61 -3.98
N CYS A 255 4.13 -3.80 -2.72
CA CYS A 255 5.21 -3.03 -2.14
C CYS A 255 6.56 -3.32 -2.81
N ALA A 256 7.32 -2.28 -3.14
CA ALA A 256 8.68 -2.41 -3.65
C ALA A 256 9.61 -3.17 -2.68
N ALA A 257 9.35 -3.13 -1.37
CA ALA A 257 10.07 -3.96 -0.40
C ALA A 257 9.88 -5.46 -0.65
N ARG A 258 8.69 -5.90 -1.09
CA ARG A 258 8.44 -7.30 -1.49
C ARG A 258 9.31 -7.70 -2.67
N LYS A 259 9.43 -6.82 -3.68
CA LYS A 259 10.38 -6.99 -4.79
C LYS A 259 11.80 -7.16 -4.28
N GLN A 260 12.25 -6.32 -3.35
CA GLN A 260 13.61 -6.42 -2.80
C GLN A 260 13.87 -7.78 -2.13
N VAL A 261 12.93 -8.26 -1.30
CA VAL A 261 13.09 -9.55 -0.62
C VAL A 261 13.00 -10.75 -1.58
N LEU A 262 12.09 -10.69 -2.55
CA LEU A 262 11.94 -11.73 -3.59
C LEU A 262 13.16 -11.80 -4.52
N GLY A 263 13.75 -10.66 -4.87
CA GLY A 263 14.92 -10.54 -5.72
C GLY A 263 14.73 -11.22 -7.07
N SER A 264 15.47 -12.28 -7.34
CA SER A 264 15.34 -13.04 -8.60
C SER A 264 13.99 -13.75 -8.78
N ARG A 265 13.17 -13.82 -7.72
CA ARG A 265 11.85 -14.48 -7.72
C ARG A 265 10.70 -13.49 -7.87
N THR A 266 10.96 -12.20 -8.12
CA THR A 266 9.91 -11.16 -8.24
C THR A 266 8.85 -11.52 -9.28
N ALA A 267 9.23 -12.12 -10.41
CA ALA A 267 8.28 -12.55 -11.43
C ALA A 267 7.28 -13.63 -10.92
N GLU A 268 7.69 -14.45 -9.94
CA GLU A 268 6.81 -15.47 -9.35
C GLU A 268 5.66 -14.86 -8.54
N GLU A 269 5.75 -13.59 -8.12
CA GLU A 269 4.65 -12.92 -7.43
C GLU A 269 3.42 -12.79 -8.34
N LEU A 270 3.63 -12.53 -9.63
CA LEU A 270 2.53 -12.48 -10.59
C LEU A 270 1.91 -13.87 -10.79
N ASP A 271 2.74 -14.92 -10.91
CA ASP A 271 2.26 -16.31 -10.99
C ASP A 271 1.44 -16.69 -9.74
N ALA A 272 1.84 -16.17 -8.58
CA ALA A 272 1.10 -16.36 -7.32
C ALA A 272 -0.24 -15.61 -7.32
N LEU A 273 -0.32 -14.41 -7.89
CA LEU A 273 -1.55 -13.64 -8.02
C LEU A 273 -2.52 -14.27 -9.04
N GLN A 274 -2.02 -14.99 -10.05
CA GLN A 274 -2.85 -15.72 -11.02
C GLN A 274 -3.11 -17.18 -10.63
N ALA A 275 -2.75 -17.56 -9.41
CA ALA A 275 -2.93 -18.92 -8.92
C ALA A 275 -4.41 -19.28 -8.72
N ASP A 276 -4.65 -20.53 -8.34
CA ASP A 276 -5.98 -21.05 -7.94
C ASP A 276 -7.08 -20.88 -9.00
N GLY A 277 -6.67 -20.87 -10.28
CA GLY A 277 -7.56 -20.85 -11.44
C GLY A 277 -8.19 -19.48 -11.72
N LEU A 278 -7.57 -18.39 -11.28
CA LEU A 278 -7.99 -17.04 -11.68
C LEU A 278 -7.48 -16.74 -13.10
N ASP A 279 -8.37 -16.85 -14.08
CA ASP A 279 -8.09 -16.58 -15.49
C ASP A 279 -8.59 -15.17 -15.88
N VAL A 280 -7.84 -14.14 -15.48
CA VAL A 280 -8.15 -12.73 -15.79
C VAL A 280 -6.89 -11.99 -16.20
N ASP A 281 -7.07 -10.89 -16.92
CA ASP A 281 -5.98 -9.95 -17.20
C ASP A 281 -5.53 -9.26 -15.90
N VAL A 282 -4.22 -9.29 -15.66
CA VAL A 282 -3.57 -8.64 -14.53
C VAL A 282 -2.79 -7.44 -15.04
N ALA A 283 -2.88 -6.33 -14.33
CA ALA A 283 -2.02 -5.19 -14.52
C ALA A 283 -1.78 -4.48 -13.19
N GLY A 284 -0.58 -3.95 -12.99
CA GLY A 284 -0.21 -3.33 -11.73
C GLY A 284 1.21 -2.82 -11.72
N PHE A 285 1.65 -2.36 -10.55
CA PHE A 285 3.00 -1.84 -10.37
C PHE A 285 3.42 -1.90 -8.91
N TYR A 286 4.72 -1.69 -8.69
CA TYR A 286 5.31 -1.69 -7.37
C TYR A 286 5.34 -0.28 -6.76
N THR A 287 4.94 -0.17 -5.50
CA THR A 287 4.68 1.09 -4.77
C THR A 287 5.61 1.23 -3.56
N TYR A 288 5.79 2.45 -3.05
CA TYR A 288 6.49 2.68 -1.76
C TYR A 288 5.58 2.56 -0.53
N GLY A 289 4.29 2.37 -0.76
CA GLY A 289 3.32 2.04 0.25
C GLY A 289 1.96 1.85 -0.39
N GLU A 290 1.15 1.01 0.21
CA GLU A 290 -0.09 0.54 -0.40
C GLU A 290 -1.29 1.14 0.33
N ILE A 291 -2.36 1.37 -0.41
CA ILE A 291 -3.61 1.94 0.09
C ILE A 291 -4.70 0.89 -0.09
N GLY A 292 -5.39 0.55 0.99
CA GLY A 292 -6.50 -0.39 0.97
C GLY A 292 -7.00 -0.69 2.38
N PRO A 293 -8.19 -1.29 2.53
CA PRO A 293 -8.67 -1.68 3.84
C PRO A 293 -8.06 -3.03 4.27
N LEU A 294 -7.84 -3.24 5.57
CA LEU A 294 -7.36 -4.54 6.10
C LEU A 294 -8.35 -5.69 5.87
N VAL A 295 -9.64 -5.36 5.72
CA VAL A 295 -10.73 -6.27 5.40
C VAL A 295 -11.72 -5.56 4.50
N THR A 296 -12.39 -6.28 3.62
CA THR A 296 -13.48 -5.73 2.81
C THR A 296 -14.51 -5.04 3.71
N GLY A 297 -14.83 -3.77 3.41
CA GLY A 297 -15.77 -2.95 4.18
C GLY A 297 -15.19 -2.31 5.45
N GLY A 298 -13.91 -2.52 5.78
CA GLY A 298 -13.21 -1.80 6.83
C GLY A 298 -12.72 -0.41 6.40
N ALA A 299 -12.21 0.36 7.36
CA ALA A 299 -11.54 1.64 7.08
C ALA A 299 -10.29 1.42 6.22
N THR A 300 -10.02 2.38 5.34
CA THR A 300 -8.83 2.39 4.50
C THR A 300 -7.60 2.62 5.38
N ARG A 301 -6.51 1.91 5.08
CA ARG A 301 -5.24 2.01 5.80
C ARG A 301 -4.09 2.19 4.82
N PHE A 302 -3.04 2.82 5.33
CA PHE A 302 -1.75 2.89 4.67
C PHE A 302 -0.88 1.71 5.13
N HIS A 303 -0.31 0.97 4.19
CA HIS A 303 0.47 -0.23 4.42
C HIS A 303 1.89 -0.09 3.88
N ASN A 304 2.79 -0.89 4.46
CA ASN A 304 4.06 -1.24 3.83
C ASN A 304 4.11 -2.75 3.62
N GLU A 305 5.01 -3.23 2.78
CA GLU A 305 5.31 -4.65 2.58
C GLU A 305 4.09 -5.53 2.24
N THR A 306 3.09 -4.89 1.66
CA THR A 306 1.78 -5.48 1.41
C THR A 306 1.53 -5.55 -0.09
N VAL A 307 0.67 -6.47 -0.51
CA VAL A 307 0.07 -6.47 -1.84
C VAL A 307 -1.44 -6.21 -1.71
N VAL A 308 -1.93 -5.26 -2.50
CA VAL A 308 -3.35 -4.96 -2.65
C VAL A 308 -3.81 -5.49 -4.00
N ALA A 309 -4.64 -6.54 -3.95
CA ALA A 309 -5.22 -7.22 -5.11
C ALA A 309 -6.68 -6.79 -5.26
N VAL A 310 -7.01 -6.12 -6.37
CA VAL A 310 -8.34 -5.56 -6.62
C VAL A 310 -8.98 -6.28 -7.78
N LEU A 311 -10.02 -7.06 -7.50
CA LEU A 311 -10.81 -7.72 -8.53
C LEU A 311 -11.93 -6.81 -8.99
N VAL A 312 -12.12 -6.73 -10.31
CA VAL A 312 -13.22 -5.99 -10.95
C VAL A 312 -13.94 -6.89 -11.93
N GLY A 313 -15.26 -6.74 -12.06
CA GLY A 313 -16.07 -7.51 -13.00
C GLY A 313 -17.56 -7.19 -12.88
N ARG A 314 -18.42 -8.11 -13.30
CA ARG A 314 -19.89 -8.03 -13.13
C ARG A 314 -20.37 -9.10 -12.18
#